data_AF-A0A538LXE0-F1
#
_entry.id   AF-A0A538LXE0-F1
#
_cell.length_a   1.000
_cell.length_b   1.000
_cell.length_c   1.000
_cell.angle_alpha   90.00
_cell.angle_beta   90.00
_cell.angle_gamma   90.00
#
_symmetry.space_group_name_H-M   'P 1'
#
loop_
_entity.id
_entity.type
_entity.pdbx_description
1 polymer ?
#
loop_
_entity_poly.entity_id
_entity_poly.type
_entity_poly.pdbx_seq_one_letter_code
_entity_poly.pdbx_strand_id
1 'polypeptide(L)'
;MTETVPQERSAGASGKPAFHRVLLKLSGEALMGDKPYGLDPERLAALAEEIVSVHASGVELSIVVGAGNIYRGIEAAAEGMDRATA
;
A
#
# COMPACT_ATOMS: atom_id res chain seq x y z
N MET A 1 -2.99 -3.52 38.71
CA MET A 1 -3.57 -2.89 37.51
C MET A 1 -2.47 -2.92 36.48
N THR A 2 -2.35 -4.05 35.79
CA THR A 2 -1.21 -4.31 34.90
C THR A 2 -1.77 -4.29 33.49
N GLU A 3 -1.54 -3.19 32.79
CA GLU A 3 -1.89 -3.06 31.38
C GLU A 3 -1.11 -4.12 30.60
N THR A 4 -1.85 -4.99 29.92
CA THR A 4 -1.27 -6.06 29.10
C THR A 4 -0.90 -5.45 27.77
N VAL A 5 0.40 -5.28 27.54
CA VAL A 5 0.96 -4.86 26.25
C VAL A 5 0.61 -5.93 25.20
N PRO A 6 0.06 -5.56 24.02
CA PRO A 6 -0.18 -6.51 22.94
C PRO A 6 1.14 -7.14 22.48
N GLN A 7 1.25 -8.46 22.62
CA GLN A 7 2.43 -9.22 22.22
C GLN A 7 2.58 -9.20 20.69
N GLU A 8 3.68 -8.64 20.19
CA GLU A 8 4.11 -8.78 18.78
C GLU A 8 4.35 -10.26 18.47
N ARG A 9 3.58 -10.82 17.52
CA ARG A 9 3.76 -12.21 17.10
C ARG A 9 4.97 -12.31 16.18
N SER A 10 5.99 -13.00 16.68
CA SER A 10 7.17 -13.46 15.93
C SER A 10 6.74 -14.26 14.69
N ALA A 11 7.20 -13.83 13.52
CA ALA A 11 7.04 -14.55 12.27
C ALA A 11 8.11 -15.64 12.15
N GLY A 12 7.68 -16.91 12.08
CA GLY A 12 8.55 -18.05 11.85
C GLY A 12 7.82 -19.21 11.16
N ALA A 13 8.30 -19.57 9.97
CA ALA A 13 8.22 -20.86 9.25
C ALA A 13 6.88 -21.62 9.16
N SER A 14 6.33 -21.69 7.94
CA SER A 14 5.24 -22.59 7.48
C SER A 14 3.92 -22.56 8.26
N GLY A 15 3.62 -21.42 8.89
CA GLY A 15 2.35 -21.19 9.57
C GLY A 15 1.35 -20.50 8.65
N LYS A 16 0.07 -20.83 8.83
CA LYS A 16 -1.05 -20.08 8.27
C LYS A 16 -0.80 -18.56 8.38
N PRO A 17 -1.23 -17.76 7.39
CA PRO A 17 -1.10 -16.30 7.44
C PRO A 17 -1.60 -15.75 8.77
N ALA A 18 -0.87 -14.80 9.35
CA ALA A 18 -1.25 -14.17 10.62
C ALA A 18 -2.62 -13.48 10.54
N PHE A 19 -3.02 -13.07 9.34
CA PHE A 19 -4.28 -12.42 9.04
C PHE A 19 -5.00 -13.13 7.90
N HIS A 20 -6.31 -13.31 8.03
CA HIS A 20 -7.17 -13.85 6.98
C HIS A 20 -7.54 -12.79 5.93
N ARG A 21 -7.72 -11.54 6.36
CA ARG A 21 -8.10 -10.40 5.51
C ARG A 21 -7.26 -9.19 5.88
N VAL A 22 -6.73 -8.50 4.88
CA VAL A 22 -5.95 -7.28 5.08
C VAL A 22 -6.36 -6.19 4.10
N LEU A 23 -6.23 -4.93 4.54
CA LEU A 23 -6.24 -3.77 3.67
C LEU A 23 -4.79 -3.33 3.46
N LEU A 24 -4.31 -3.48 2.24
CA LEU A 24 -2.99 -3.06 1.80
C LEU A 24 -3.07 -1.62 1.27
N LYS A 25 -2.55 -0.67 2.04
CA LYS A 25 -2.41 0.71 1.57
C LYS A 25 -1.05 0.87 0.88
N LEU A 26 -1.09 1.25 -0.39
CA LEU A 26 0.08 1.57 -1.20
C LEU A 26 0.19 3.09 -1.39
N SER A 27 1.42 3.59 -1.32
CA SER A 27 1.73 4.94 -1.81
C SER A 27 1.85 4.89 -3.33
N GLY A 28 1.30 5.89 -4.02
CA GLY A 28 1.44 5.98 -5.47
C GLY A 28 2.90 6.19 -5.89
N GLU A 29 3.66 6.86 -5.05
CA GLU A 29 5.09 7.08 -5.21
C GLU A 29 5.89 5.77 -5.26
N ALA A 30 5.43 4.73 -4.55
CA ALA A 30 6.05 3.40 -4.61
C ALA A 30 5.98 2.75 -6.00
N LEU A 31 5.11 3.26 -6.89
CA LEU A 31 4.93 2.77 -8.26
C LEU A 31 5.79 3.52 -9.30
N MET A 32 6.56 4.53 -8.90
CA MET A 32 7.34 5.36 -9.84
C MET A 32 8.70 4.78 -10.19
N GLY A 33 9.21 3.81 -9.44
CA GLY A 33 10.60 3.37 -9.57
C GLY A 33 11.56 4.55 -9.39
N ASP A 34 12.51 4.70 -10.31
CA ASP A 34 13.45 5.83 -10.34
C ASP A 34 12.91 7.06 -11.11
N LYS A 35 11.65 7.01 -11.58
CA LYS A 35 11.04 8.10 -12.33
C LYS A 35 10.60 9.23 -11.39
N PRO A 36 10.68 10.50 -11.86
CA PRO A 36 10.23 11.64 -11.05
C PRO A 36 8.70 11.75 -10.97
N TYR A 37 7.95 11.11 -11.87
CA TYR A 37 6.50 11.20 -11.99
C TYR A 37 5.94 10.00 -12.76
N GLY A 38 4.66 9.67 -12.54
CA GLY A 38 3.95 8.69 -13.35
C GLY A 38 4.03 7.28 -12.80
N LEU A 39 4.17 6.30 -13.69
CA LEU A 39 4.23 4.87 -13.35
C LEU A 39 5.45 4.23 -14.00
N ASP A 40 6.09 3.34 -13.27
CA ASP A 40 7.10 2.42 -13.78
C ASP A 40 6.46 1.04 -13.99
N PRO A 41 6.33 0.58 -15.25
CA PRO A 41 5.78 -0.73 -15.57
C PRO A 41 6.49 -1.90 -14.89
N GLU A 42 7.81 -1.83 -14.73
CA GLU A 42 8.58 -2.92 -14.13
C GLU A 42 8.28 -3.03 -12.63
N ARG A 43 8.25 -1.88 -11.93
CA ARG A 43 7.84 -1.83 -10.53
C ARG A 43 6.41 -2.25 -10.31
N LEU A 44 5.50 -1.83 -11.19
CA LEU A 44 4.10 -2.22 -11.13
C LEU A 44 3.94 -3.73 -11.29
N ALA A 45 4.64 -4.34 -12.25
CA ALA A 45 4.62 -5.78 -12.48
C ALA A 45 5.15 -6.56 -11.28
N ALA A 46 6.32 -6.17 -10.74
CA ALA A 46 6.91 -6.82 -9.58
C ALA A 46 5.99 -6.77 -8.35
N LEU A 47 5.39 -5.62 -8.07
CA LEU A 47 4.44 -5.48 -6.95
C LEU A 47 3.17 -6.32 -7.17
N ALA A 48 2.67 -6.38 -8.40
CA ALA A 48 1.53 -7.22 -8.74
C ALA A 48 1.82 -8.71 -8.50
N GLU A 49 3.03 -9.19 -8.86
CA GLU A 49 3.45 -10.57 -8.59
C GLU A 49 3.50 -10.89 -7.09
N GLU A 50 4.01 -9.96 -6.27
CA GLU A 50 4.00 -10.11 -4.80
C GLU A 50 2.57 -10.20 -4.25
N ILE A 51 1.67 -9.32 -4.72
CA ILE A 51 0.25 -9.31 -4.31
C ILE A 51 -0.43 -10.64 -4.69
N VAL A 52 -0.18 -11.14 -5.90
CA VAL A 52 -0.73 -12.42 -6.37
C VAL A 52 -0.22 -13.57 -5.50
N SER A 53 1.06 -13.58 -5.13
CA SER A 53 1.64 -14.58 -4.23
C SER A 53 0.97 -14.57 -2.85
N VAL A 54 0.72 -13.39 -2.28
CA VAL A 54 -0.01 -13.28 -1.00
C VAL A 54 -1.45 -13.75 -1.14
N HIS A 55 -2.15 -13.38 -2.22
CA HIS A 55 -3.52 -13.84 -2.45
C HIS A 55 -3.59 -15.37 -2.59
N ALA A 56 -2.65 -15.96 -3.31
CA ALA A 56 -2.55 -17.41 -3.50
C ALA A 56 -2.31 -18.17 -2.18
N SER A 57 -1.79 -17.50 -1.14
CA SER A 57 -1.68 -18.07 0.20
C SER A 57 -3.01 -18.15 0.98
N GLY A 58 -4.12 -17.68 0.38
CA GLY A 58 -5.46 -17.69 0.97
C GLY A 58 -5.83 -16.42 1.73
N VAL A 59 -5.03 -15.36 1.62
CA VAL A 59 -5.34 -14.06 2.23
C VAL A 59 -6.29 -13.27 1.33
N GLU A 60 -7.37 -12.75 1.92
CA GLU A 60 -8.28 -11.82 1.27
C GLU A 60 -7.70 -10.40 1.31
N LEU A 61 -7.55 -9.78 0.14
CA LEU A 61 -6.89 -8.49 -0.01
C LEU A 61 -7.88 -7.42 -0.45
N SER A 62 -7.87 -6.28 0.25
CA SER A 62 -8.35 -5.00 -0.25
C SER A 62 -7.14 -4.10 -0.48
N ILE A 63 -7.09 -3.37 -1.58
CA ILE A 63 -5.92 -2.53 -1.93
C ILE A 63 -6.38 -1.09 -2.09
N VAL A 64 -5.71 -0.19 -1.37
CA VAL A 64 -5.92 1.26 -1.47
C VAL A 64 -4.64 1.89 -2.02
N VAL A 65 -4.72 2.48 -3.21
CA VAL A 65 -3.57 3.12 -3.86
C VAL A 65 -3.72 4.62 -3.79
N GLY A 66 -2.74 5.31 -3.18
CA GLY A 66 -2.66 6.77 -3.28
C GLY A 66 -2.22 7.20 -4.68
N ALA A 67 -2.65 8.37 -5.15
CA ALA A 67 -2.33 8.87 -6.50
C ALA A 67 -1.28 9.99 -6.52
N GLY A 68 -0.47 10.13 -5.46
CA GLY A 68 0.51 11.22 -5.32
C GLY A 68 1.62 11.25 -6.38
N ASN A 69 1.80 10.15 -7.11
CA ASN A 69 2.67 10.05 -8.29
C ASN A 69 2.07 10.63 -9.58
N ILE A 70 0.77 10.90 -9.60
CA ILE A 70 0.03 11.47 -10.74
C ILE A 70 -0.49 12.87 -10.40
N TYR A 71 -0.94 13.09 -9.17
CA TYR A 71 -1.47 14.38 -8.79
C TYR A 71 -1.28 14.64 -7.31
N ARG A 72 -0.73 15.81 -6.97
CA ARG A 72 -0.55 16.26 -5.58
C ARG A 72 -1.46 17.42 -5.30
N GLY A 73 -2.37 17.25 -4.34
CA GLY A 73 -3.32 18.31 -3.96
C GLY A 73 -2.66 19.60 -3.44
N ILE A 74 -1.41 19.56 -2.98
CA ILE A 74 -0.66 20.76 -2.57
C ILE A 74 -0.25 21.60 -3.79
N GLU A 75 0.25 20.95 -4.84
CA GLU A 75 0.63 21.61 -6.10
C GLU A 75 -0.63 22.15 -6.80
N ALA A 76 -1.67 21.34 -6.84
CA ALA A 76 -2.98 21.74 -7.35
C ALA A 76 -3.56 22.97 -6.64
N ALA A 77 -3.49 23.00 -5.31
CA ALA A 77 -3.97 24.12 -4.52
C ALA A 77 -3.15 25.40 -4.76
N ALA A 78 -1.84 25.26 -5.02
CA ALA A 78 -1.00 26.39 -5.40
C ALA A 78 -1.36 26.96 -6.79
N GLU A 79 -1.89 26.13 -7.69
CA GLU A 79 -2.38 26.53 -9.02
C GLU A 79 -3.83 27.03 -9.02
N GLY A 80 -4.44 27.20 -7.83
CA GLY A 80 -5.79 27.75 -7.68
C GLY A 80 -6.91 26.71 -7.70
N MET A 81 -6.59 25.41 -7.59
CA MET A 81 -7.61 24.38 -7.37
C MET A 81 -8.11 24.42 -5.92
N ASP A 82 -9.43 24.47 -5.75
CA ASP A 82 -10.02 24.32 -4.42
C ASP A 82 -9.67 22.95 -3.84
N ARG A 83 -9.26 22.95 -2.57
CA ARG A 83 -8.98 21.69 -1.85
C ARG A 83 -10.25 20.86 -1.79
N ALA A 84 -10.12 19.57 -2.10
CA ALA A 84 -11.20 18.61 -1.91
C ALA A 84 -11.66 18.65 -0.44
N THR A 85 -12.93 18.99 -0.23
CA THR A 85 -13.60 18.91 1.07
C THR A 85 -14.45 17.64 1.07
N ALA A 86 -14.44 16.92 2.20
CA ALA A 86 -15.20 15.70 2.42
C ALA A 86 -16.35 15.97 3.40
#